data_AF-A0A958V3X9-F1
#
_entry.id   AF-A0A958V3X9-F1
#
_cell.length_a   1.000
_cell.length_b   1.000
_cell.length_c   1.000
_cell.angle_alpha   90.00
_cell.angle_beta   90.00
_cell.angle_gamma   90.00
#
_symmetry.space_group_name_H-M   'P 1'
#
loop_
_entity.id
_entity.type
_entity.pdbx_description
1 polymer ?
#
loop_
_entity_poly.entity_id
_entity_poly.type
_entity_poly.pdbx_seq_one_letter_code
_entity_poly.pdbx_strand_id
1 'polypeptide(L)'
;MKNLDKLSSTFKNSVKMPALFLGHGSPMNAIEENQFVRGFREIGKTLPKPQAVLCISAHWYTEGTKITAMQQPRTIHDFYGFPPA
;
A
#
# COMPACT_ATOMS: atom_id res chain seq x y z
N MET A 1 11.23 15.83 -4.82
CA MET A 1 11.54 15.94 -3.37
C MET A 1 10.88 17.16 -2.72
N LYS A 2 11.06 18.40 -3.22
CA LYS A 2 10.44 19.62 -2.63
C LYS A 2 8.95 19.51 -2.22
N ASN A 3 8.12 18.82 -3.02
CA ASN A 3 6.71 18.60 -2.70
C ASN A 3 6.47 17.56 -1.58
N LEU A 4 7.34 16.56 -1.47
CA LEU A 4 7.27 15.54 -0.41
C LEU A 4 7.71 16.14 0.94
N ASP A 5 8.75 16.98 0.93
CA ASP A 5 9.22 17.68 2.13
C ASP A 5 8.10 18.58 2.67
N LYS A 6 7.46 19.36 1.78
CA LYS A 6 6.29 20.17 2.11
C LYS A 6 5.12 19.33 2.63
N LEU A 7 4.80 18.19 2.01
CA LEU A 7 3.74 17.31 2.47
C LEU A 7 4.04 16.77 3.88
N SER A 8 5.25 16.25 4.09
CA SER A 8 5.68 15.67 5.37
C SER A 8 5.70 16.70 6.50
N SER A 9 6.02 17.96 6.20
CA SER A 9 5.97 19.06 7.19
C SER A 9 4.58 19.37 7.71
N THR A 10 3.51 18.92 7.03
CA THR A 10 2.12 19.06 7.51
C THR A 10 1.68 17.92 8.42
N PHE A 11 2.48 16.85 8.52
CA PHE A 11 2.18 15.73 9.40
C PHE A 11 2.45 16.12 10.85
N LYS A 12 1.61 15.62 11.74
CA LYS A 12 1.75 15.82 13.17
C LYS A 12 2.67 14.70 13.69
N ASN A 13 3.39 14.96 14.76
CA ASN A 13 4.11 13.88 15.43
C ASN A 13 3.11 12.80 15.90
N SER A 14 3.39 11.55 15.58
CA SER A 14 2.61 10.40 16.03
C SER A 14 3.50 9.43 16.79
N VAL A 15 2.88 8.50 17.52
CA VAL A 15 3.58 7.31 17.98
C VAL A 15 4.16 6.56 16.79
N LYS A 16 5.22 5.77 17.02
CA LYS A 16 5.85 4.96 15.98
C LYS A 16 4.80 4.01 15.37
N MET A 17 4.56 4.18 14.07
CA MET A 17 3.62 3.33 13.34
C MET A 17 4.22 1.93 13.10
N PRO A 18 3.42 0.86 13.13
CA PRO A 18 3.88 -0.47 12.78
C PRO A 18 4.16 -0.58 11.28
N ALA A 19 5.06 -1.50 10.90
CA ALA A 19 5.29 -1.90 9.52
C ALA A 19 4.62 -3.24 9.27
N LEU A 20 3.97 -3.38 8.11
CA LEU A 20 3.34 -4.62 7.68
C LEU A 20 4.09 -5.21 6.49
N PHE A 21 4.33 -6.51 6.51
CA PHE A 21 4.82 -7.27 5.36
C PHE A 21 3.72 -8.20 4.88
N LEU A 22 3.24 -7.96 3.65
CA LEU A 22 2.02 -8.55 3.14
C LEU A 22 2.31 -9.33 1.84
N GLY A 23 1.96 -10.61 1.83
CA GLY A 23 1.93 -11.39 0.59
C GLY A 23 0.72 -10.97 -0.25
N HIS A 24 0.94 -10.58 -1.50
CA HIS A 24 -0.12 -10.03 -2.37
C HIS A 24 -0.51 -10.96 -3.53
N GLY A 25 -0.09 -12.24 -3.49
CA GLY A 25 -0.15 -13.25 -4.57
C GLY A 25 -1.33 -13.15 -5.56
N SER A 26 -2.35 -14.01 -5.41
CA SER A 26 -3.53 -13.92 -6.28
C SER A 26 -4.36 -12.69 -5.91
N PRO A 27 -4.88 -11.91 -6.88
CA PRO A 27 -5.84 -10.83 -6.62
C PRO A 27 -7.06 -11.28 -5.81
N MET A 28 -7.44 -12.56 -5.92
CA MET A 28 -8.54 -13.14 -5.16
C MET A 28 -8.31 -13.07 -3.64
N ASN A 29 -7.05 -13.02 -3.19
CA ASN A 29 -6.70 -12.80 -1.77
C ASN A 29 -7.20 -11.45 -1.22
N ALA A 30 -7.49 -10.49 -2.08
CA ALA A 30 -8.01 -9.17 -1.71
C ALA A 30 -9.50 -8.99 -2.05
N ILE A 31 -10.03 -9.75 -3.01
CA ILE A 31 -11.39 -9.59 -3.54
C ILE A 31 -12.40 -10.55 -2.88
N GLU A 32 -12.00 -11.81 -2.63
CA GLU A 32 -12.90 -12.81 -2.05
C GLU A 32 -12.96 -12.76 -0.52
N GLU A 33 -14.07 -13.24 0.02
CA GLU A 33 -14.23 -13.45 1.47
C GLU A 33 -13.44 -14.68 1.95
N ASN A 34 -12.13 -14.50 2.16
CA ASN A 34 -11.21 -15.54 2.60
C ASN A 34 -10.44 -15.12 3.86
N GLN A 35 -9.53 -16.00 4.33
CA GLN A 35 -8.73 -15.76 5.52
C GLN A 35 -7.81 -14.53 5.43
N PHE A 36 -7.35 -14.18 4.23
CA PHE A 36 -6.45 -13.03 4.01
C PHE A 36 -7.23 -11.73 4.19
N VAL A 37 -8.39 -11.59 3.53
CA VAL A 37 -9.26 -10.43 3.70
C VAL A 37 -9.70 -10.27 5.16
N ARG A 38 -10.07 -11.37 5.83
CA ARG A 38 -10.39 -11.33 7.27
C ARG A 38 -9.19 -10.83 8.09
N GLY A 39 -8.00 -11.38 7.86
CA GLY A 39 -6.78 -10.94 8.54
C GLY A 39 -6.47 -9.45 8.34
N PHE A 40 -6.62 -8.94 7.11
CA PHE A 40 -6.45 -7.51 6.82
C PHE A 40 -7.44 -6.64 7.57
N ARG A 41 -8.72 -7.04 7.61
CA ARG A 41 -9.77 -6.30 8.34
C ARG A 41 -9.50 -6.29 9.85
N GLU A 42 -9.10 -7.41 10.43
CA GLU A 42 -8.79 -7.47 11.86
C GLU A 42 -7.57 -6.61 12.22
N ILE A 43 -6.48 -6.71 11.45
CA ILE A 43 -5.32 -5.84 11.65
C ILE A 43 -5.74 -4.36 11.51
N GLY A 44 -6.51 -4.02 10.48
CA GLY A 44 -7.00 -2.66 10.24
C GLY A 44 -7.76 -2.05 11.42
N LYS A 45 -8.49 -2.87 12.21
CA LYS A 45 -9.18 -2.41 13.43
C LYS A 45 -8.22 -2.06 14.58
N THR A 46 -7.02 -2.64 14.58
CA THR A 46 -6.02 -2.47 15.67
C THR A 46 -5.00 -1.36 15.38
N LEU A 47 -4.85 -0.96 14.12
CA LEU A 47 -3.85 0.03 13.73
C LEU A 47 -4.28 1.44 14.15
N PRO A 48 -3.39 2.25 14.73
CA PRO A 48 -3.64 3.68 14.85
C PRO A 48 -3.81 4.28 13.45
N LYS A 49 -4.70 5.27 13.30
CA LYS A 49 -5.01 5.87 12.00
C LYS A 49 -3.77 6.61 11.44
N PRO A 50 -3.19 6.17 10.30
CA PRO A 50 -2.04 6.85 9.72
C PRO A 50 -2.42 8.17 9.06
N GLN A 51 -1.48 9.12 9.00
CA GLN A 51 -1.62 10.31 8.17
C GLN A 51 -1.27 10.05 6.69
N ALA A 52 -0.44 9.05 6.44
CA ALA A 52 -0.07 8.57 5.12
C ALA A 52 0.39 7.10 5.18
N VAL A 53 0.30 6.40 4.05
CA VAL A 53 0.83 5.04 3.89
C VAL A 53 1.93 5.07 2.84
N LEU A 54 3.09 4.50 3.17
CA LEU A 54 4.16 4.24 2.22
C LEU A 54 4.06 2.78 1.78
N CYS A 55 3.72 2.55 0.51
CA CYS A 55 3.69 1.21 -0.07
C CYS A 55 5.01 0.92 -0.78
N ILE A 56 5.61 -0.23 -0.46
CA ILE A 56 6.78 -0.77 -1.15
C ILE A 56 6.35 -2.08 -1.79
N SER A 57 6.53 -2.20 -3.11
CA SER A 57 6.06 -3.36 -3.87
C SER A 57 7.22 -4.16 -4.44
N ALA A 58 7.15 -5.49 -4.34
CA ALA A 58 8.12 -6.41 -4.95
C ALA A 58 8.16 -6.28 -6.48
N HIS A 59 7.05 -5.85 -7.09
CA HIS A 59 6.91 -5.67 -8.53
C HIS A 59 7.49 -4.34 -9.03
N TRP A 60 7.87 -3.44 -8.12
CA TRP A 60 8.46 -2.15 -8.49
C TRP A 60 9.98 -2.18 -8.32
N TYR A 61 10.64 -2.99 -9.15
CA TYR A 61 12.09 -3.10 -9.18
C TYR A 61 12.69 -2.09 -10.16
N THR A 62 13.52 -1.18 -9.66
CA THR A 62 14.10 -0.09 -10.45
C THR A 62 15.58 0.08 -10.19
N GLU A 63 16.32 0.57 -11.19
CA GLU A 63 17.66 1.12 -10.97
C GLU A 63 17.52 2.42 -10.14
N GLY A 64 18.16 2.42 -8.96
CA GLY A 64 18.03 3.48 -7.97
C GLY A 64 16.69 3.51 -7.23
N THR A 65 16.54 4.45 -6.30
CA THR A 65 15.31 4.64 -5.52
C THR A 65 14.39 5.65 -6.20
N LYS A 66 13.16 5.23 -6.52
CA LYS A 66 12.14 6.08 -7.14
C LYS A 66 10.93 6.24 -6.21
N ILE A 67 10.25 7.38 -6.32
CA ILE A 67 9.06 7.72 -5.53
C ILE A 67 7.99 8.25 -6.47
N THR A 68 6.75 7.78 -6.31
CA THR A 68 5.56 8.32 -6.98
C THR A 68 4.64 8.95 -5.95
N ALA A 69 4.12 10.14 -6.25
CA ALA A 69 3.16 10.86 -5.41
C ALA A 69 2.02 11.47 -6.25
N MET A 70 1.60 10.75 -7.30
CA MET A 70 0.50 11.17 -8.17
C MET A 70 -0.82 11.07 -7.42
N GLN A 71 -1.70 12.07 -7.55
CA GLN A 71 -3.05 12.01 -6.95
C GLN A 71 -3.89 10.85 -7.50
N GLN A 72 -3.74 10.57 -8.80
CA GLN A 72 -4.39 9.47 -9.49
C GLN A 72 -3.32 8.72 -10.29
N PRO A 73 -2.59 7.77 -9.67
CA PRO A 73 -1.62 6.97 -10.38
C PRO A 73 -2.32 6.10 -11.43
N ARG A 74 -1.68 5.93 -12.59
CA ARG A 74 -2.17 4.95 -13.58
C ARG A 74 -2.14 3.55 -12.97
N THR A 75 -3.16 2.76 -13.23
CA THR A 75 -3.16 1.33 -12.87
C THR A 75 -2.30 0.57 -13.88
N ILE A 76 -1.36 -0.22 -13.36
CA ILE A 76 -0.55 -1.14 -14.17
C ILE A 76 -0.98 -2.54 -13.77
N HIS A 77 -1.47 -3.32 -14.72
CA HIS A 77 -1.78 -4.73 -14.54
C HIS A 77 -0.62 -5.56 -15.05
N ASP A 78 0.10 -6.19 -14.13
CA ASP A 78 1.28 -7.04 -14.40
C ASP A 78 0.98 -8.54 -14.22
N PHE A 79 -0.30 -8.90 -14.10
CA PHE A 79 -0.83 -10.25 -14.05
C PHE A 79 -2.08 -10.38 -14.94
N TYR A 80 -2.31 -11.58 -15.47
CA TYR A 80 -3.37 -11.88 -16.45
C TYR A 80 -3.97 -13.26 -16.21
N GLY A 81 -5.10 -13.56 -16.86
CA GLY A 81 -5.73 -14.89 -16.82
C GLY A 81 -6.76 -15.13 -15.70
N PHE A 82 -7.19 -14.07 -15.02
CA PHE A 82 -8.26 -14.13 -14.02
C PHE A 82 -9.63 -13.93 -14.68
N PRO A 83 -10.72 -14.44 -14.07
CA PRO A 83 -12.07 -14.14 -14.53
C PRO A 83 -12.31 -12.62 -14.64
N PRO A 84 -13.13 -12.16 -15.59
CA PRO A 84 -13.54 -10.76 -15.62
C PRO A 84 -14.19 -10.37 -14.29
N ALA A 85 -13.81 -9.19 -13.80
CA ALA A 85 -14.34 -8.59 -12.58
C ALA A 85 -15.74 -7.99 -12.82
#